data_AF-A0A9W3BKV7-F1
#
_entry.id   AF-A0A9W3BKV7-F1
#
_cell.length_a   1.000
_cell.length_b   1.000
_cell.length_c   1.000
_cell.angle_alpha   90.00
_cell.angle_beta   90.00
_cell.angle_gamma   90.00
#
_symmetry.space_group_name_H-M   'P 1'
#
loop_
_entity.id
_entity.type
_entity.pdbx_description
1 polymer ?
#
loop_
_entity_poly.entity_id
_entity_poly.type
_entity_poly.pdbx_seq_one_letter_code
_entity_poly.pdbx_strand_id
1 'polypeptide(L)'
;MQCFKCSSIFPWPSTISDLNSIYRKIYLKSLRISPLCCYRLLTIQSDLNNYINEIPGKSRNSIVYCMRKKSTNFYYGLPIWRPFANPTYSASLLPSFVQGLITADSRKTHTSTKFTIENPIYVSFLKSLVEEYNAAINANVDYVADADKRQRFNFLKLVTQSIQELEKKQGEVLELQSMMAEEDKEMKLLVDKEIIQLKKEVQIIEKELIDILVGEDSADNKDIVMEICAGVGGQEAMLFCAELFLMYRNYAHFKGWTVTGLSIEENEIGGTRKAVIEINGESVFKHLKYEAGVHRVQRVPKTEKAGRIHTSTVTVSVLPQPSEVDIDIQPNELRIETFRCSGPGGQHVNKTDSAVRIIHLPTGTVSECRQERSQIKNKETAMKNLKIKLYQAILEEEDKKRQATRKLQIGSKGRSEKIRTYNFQQDRITDHRSKEDFSNLPDFMLGGQGLDDLVLSLHQFEKLQLLESMLDSYTTEISRTKTTKGS
;
A
#
# COMPACT_ATOMS: atom_id res chain seq x y z
N MET A 1 -47.74 29.93 -11.27
CA MET A 1 -47.95 31.24 -10.58
C MET A 1 -46.84 31.37 -9.55
N GLN A 2 -45.94 32.34 -9.46
CA GLN A 2 -45.69 33.65 -10.10
C GLN A 2 -44.15 33.81 -10.18
N CYS A 3 -43.62 34.35 -11.29
CA CYS A 3 -42.25 34.84 -11.36
C CYS A 3 -42.19 36.25 -10.77
N PHE A 4 -41.46 36.44 -9.66
CA PHE A 4 -41.11 37.77 -9.17
C PHE A 4 -39.83 38.27 -9.83
N LYS A 5 -39.94 39.47 -10.42
CA LYS A 5 -38.88 40.28 -11.01
C LYS A 5 -37.72 40.50 -10.02
N CYS A 6 -36.50 40.10 -10.40
CA CYS A 6 -35.26 40.65 -9.85
C CYS A 6 -34.64 41.59 -10.89
N SER A 7 -35.26 42.75 -11.05
CA SER A 7 -34.73 43.85 -11.86
C SER A 7 -34.84 45.14 -11.05
N SER A 8 -33.92 45.36 -10.11
CA SER A 8 -33.64 46.69 -9.49
C SER A 8 -32.74 46.62 -8.25
N ILE A 9 -31.47 46.17 -8.32
CA ILE A 9 -30.56 46.41 -7.18
C ILE A 9 -29.13 46.92 -7.55
N PHE A 10 -28.62 46.87 -8.79
CA PHE A 10 -27.28 47.45 -9.06
C PHE A 10 -27.17 48.17 -10.42
N PRO A 11 -26.64 49.41 -10.47
CA PRO A 11 -26.23 50.04 -11.73
C PRO A 11 -24.96 49.36 -12.27
N TRP A 12 -24.84 49.25 -13.60
CA TRP A 12 -23.72 48.61 -14.30
C TRP A 12 -22.44 49.48 -14.21
N PRO A 13 -21.26 48.93 -13.89
CA PRO A 13 -20.03 49.73 -13.76
C PRO A 13 -19.33 49.97 -15.10
N SER A 14 -18.67 51.13 -15.22
CA SER A 14 -17.96 51.61 -16.41
C SER A 14 -16.45 51.29 -16.43
N THR A 15 -15.90 50.66 -15.38
CA THR A 15 -14.45 50.38 -15.25
C THR A 15 -14.12 49.03 -14.60
N ILE A 16 -12.98 48.43 -14.97
CA ILE A 16 -12.51 47.09 -14.54
C ILE A 16 -12.20 47.01 -13.03
N SER A 17 -11.86 48.12 -12.38
CA SER A 17 -11.61 48.18 -10.93
C SER A 17 -12.85 47.88 -10.08
N ASP A 18 -14.05 48.11 -10.61
CA ASP A 18 -15.32 47.90 -9.88
C ASP A 18 -15.76 46.43 -9.85
N LEU A 19 -15.30 45.61 -10.80
CA LEU A 19 -15.55 44.17 -10.85
C LEU A 19 -14.92 43.42 -9.67
N ASN A 20 -13.73 43.84 -9.22
CA ASN A 20 -13.04 43.23 -8.08
C ASN A 20 -13.72 43.51 -6.73
N SER A 21 -14.37 44.68 -6.59
CA SER A 21 -15.15 45.04 -5.40
C SER A 21 -16.46 44.23 -5.30
N ILE A 22 -17.10 43.96 -6.44
CA ILE A 22 -18.29 43.10 -6.54
C ILE A 22 -17.91 41.64 -6.29
N TYR A 23 -16.78 41.16 -6.83
CA TYR A 23 -16.25 39.81 -6.57
C TYR A 23 -15.96 39.57 -5.09
N ARG A 24 -15.37 40.53 -4.38
CA ARG A 24 -15.10 40.43 -2.93
C ARG A 24 -16.40 40.33 -2.11
N LYS A 25 -17.46 41.04 -2.51
CA LYS A 25 -18.78 40.98 -1.85
C LYS A 25 -19.56 39.70 -2.16
N ILE A 26 -19.35 39.10 -3.33
CA ILE A 26 -19.93 37.78 -3.69
C ILE A 26 -19.17 36.65 -2.97
N TYR A 27 -17.83 36.72 -2.90
CA TYR A 27 -16.98 35.75 -2.22
C TYR A 27 -17.21 35.68 -0.70
N LEU A 28 -17.46 36.83 -0.05
CA LEU A 28 -17.81 36.88 1.37
C LEU A 28 -19.24 36.38 1.67
N LYS A 29 -20.14 36.36 0.67
CA LYS A 29 -21.49 35.78 0.79
C LYS A 29 -21.57 34.30 0.40
N SER A 30 -20.57 33.76 -0.30
CA SER A 30 -20.54 32.37 -0.78
C SER A 30 -19.95 31.35 0.20
N LEU A 31 -19.51 31.76 1.40
CA LEU A 31 -19.03 30.87 2.48
C LEU A 31 -20.11 29.96 3.11
N ARG A 32 -21.28 29.79 2.46
CA ARG A 32 -22.39 28.93 2.91
C ARG A 32 -22.96 28.03 1.81
N ILE A 33 -22.17 27.65 0.79
CA ILE A 33 -22.65 26.78 -0.30
C ILE A 33 -21.58 25.73 -0.68
N SER A 34 -22.06 24.52 -1.01
CA SER A 34 -21.29 23.28 -1.17
C SER A 34 -20.28 23.26 -2.35
N PRO A 35 -19.26 22.38 -2.31
CA PRO A 35 -18.10 22.40 -3.21
C PRO A 35 -18.41 22.21 -4.71
N LEU A 36 -19.54 21.57 -5.04
CA LEU A 36 -19.94 21.26 -6.42
C LEU A 36 -20.30 22.50 -7.26
N CYS A 37 -20.64 23.63 -6.62
CA CYS A 37 -20.95 24.87 -7.35
C CYS A 37 -19.69 25.62 -7.81
N CYS A 38 -18.55 25.44 -7.11
CA CYS A 38 -17.29 26.10 -7.46
C CYS A 38 -16.67 25.54 -8.74
N TYR A 39 -16.84 24.24 -9.01
CA TYR A 39 -16.26 23.58 -10.18
C TYR A 39 -16.89 24.05 -11.51
N ARG A 40 -18.16 24.46 -11.47
CA ARG A 40 -18.92 24.95 -12.63
C ARG A 40 -18.62 26.40 -13.00
N LEU A 41 -18.11 27.19 -12.06
CA LEU A 41 -17.73 28.60 -12.28
C LEU A 41 -16.31 28.71 -12.84
N LEU A 42 -15.40 27.83 -12.45
CA LEU A 42 -14.02 27.80 -12.95
C LEU A 42 -13.91 27.35 -14.42
N THR A 43 -14.80 26.47 -14.87
CA THR A 43 -14.88 26.03 -16.28
C THR A 43 -15.36 27.15 -17.22
N ILE A 44 -16.24 28.04 -16.73
CA ILE A 44 -16.69 29.21 -17.50
C ILE A 44 -15.55 30.24 -17.63
N GLN A 45 -14.65 30.31 -16.65
CA GLN A 45 -13.50 31.22 -16.63
C GLN A 45 -12.38 30.79 -17.59
N SER A 46 -12.14 29.49 -17.78
CA SER A 46 -11.16 28.98 -18.76
C SER A 46 -11.64 29.20 -20.20
N ASP A 47 -12.93 28.98 -20.45
CA ASP A 47 -13.50 29.09 -21.80
C ASP A 47 -13.55 30.54 -22.30
N LEU A 48 -13.83 31.50 -21.41
CA LEU A 48 -13.80 32.93 -21.72
C LEU A 48 -12.38 33.46 -21.96
N ASN A 49 -11.39 33.00 -21.18
CA ASN A 49 -10.00 33.43 -21.36
C ASN A 49 -9.37 32.85 -22.62
N ASN A 50 -9.73 31.62 -23.02
CA ASN A 50 -9.30 31.03 -24.28
C ASN A 50 -9.89 31.77 -25.49
N TYR A 51 -11.15 32.24 -25.40
CA TYR A 51 -11.81 32.96 -26.49
C TYR A 51 -11.29 34.38 -26.72
N ILE A 52 -10.69 35.02 -25.70
CA ILE A 52 -10.17 36.39 -25.79
C ILE A 52 -8.75 36.43 -26.42
N ASN A 53 -8.01 35.32 -26.36
CA ASN A 53 -6.62 35.24 -26.81
C ASN A 53 -6.43 34.93 -28.32
N GLU A 54 -7.49 34.55 -29.05
CA GLU A 54 -7.36 34.06 -30.44
C GLU A 54 -7.60 35.09 -31.56
N ILE A 55 -7.86 36.39 -31.28
CA ILE A 55 -8.19 37.35 -32.35
C ILE A 55 -7.47 38.69 -32.18
N PRO A 56 -6.36 38.96 -32.91
CA PRO A 56 -5.79 40.31 -32.96
C PRO A 56 -6.49 41.13 -34.07
N GLY A 57 -7.05 42.28 -33.67
CA GLY A 57 -7.40 43.37 -34.57
C GLY A 57 -8.68 43.19 -35.39
N LYS A 58 -9.84 43.56 -34.82
CA LYS A 58 -10.98 44.21 -35.51
C LYS A 58 -12.01 44.74 -34.50
N SER A 59 -12.71 45.81 -34.88
CA SER A 59 -13.52 46.72 -34.04
C SER A 59 -14.80 46.12 -33.42
N ARG A 60 -15.18 46.64 -32.25
CA ARG A 60 -16.31 46.32 -31.35
C ARG A 60 -17.72 46.07 -31.97
N ASN A 61 -17.98 46.41 -33.24
CA ASN A 61 -19.32 46.25 -33.85
C ASN A 61 -19.56 44.89 -34.53
N SER A 62 -18.55 44.03 -34.70
CA SER A 62 -18.73 42.69 -35.30
C SER A 62 -19.13 41.60 -34.30
N ILE A 63 -18.92 41.81 -32.99
CA ILE A 63 -19.20 40.82 -31.93
C ILE A 63 -20.70 40.74 -31.59
N VAL A 64 -21.44 41.85 -31.77
CA VAL A 64 -22.89 41.90 -31.46
C VAL A 64 -23.74 41.20 -32.52
N TYR A 65 -23.28 41.11 -33.78
CA TYR A 65 -24.05 40.47 -34.85
C TYR A 65 -23.93 38.94 -34.86
N CYS A 66 -22.83 38.38 -34.35
CA CYS A 66 -22.60 36.93 -34.38
C CYS A 66 -23.30 36.18 -33.21
N MET A 67 -23.49 36.82 -32.05
CA MET A 67 -24.23 36.21 -30.93
C MET A 67 -25.76 36.14 -31.16
N ARG A 68 -26.32 36.98 -32.05
CA ARG A 68 -27.76 36.99 -32.33
C ARG A 68 -28.22 35.93 -33.34
N LYS A 69 -27.29 35.30 -34.08
CA LYS A 69 -27.61 34.33 -35.16
C LYS A 69 -27.48 32.85 -34.78
N LYS A 70 -26.91 32.50 -33.62
CA LYS A 70 -26.77 31.10 -33.19
C LYS A 70 -27.81 30.62 -32.17
N SER A 71 -28.72 31.48 -31.70
CA SER A 71 -29.79 31.10 -30.76
C SER A 71 -31.14 30.78 -31.41
N THR A 72 -31.25 30.78 -32.75
CA THR A 72 -32.53 30.60 -33.47
C THR A 72 -32.61 29.37 -34.37
N ASN A 73 -31.61 28.47 -34.38
CA ASN A 73 -31.68 27.23 -35.14
C ASN A 73 -31.34 26.02 -34.25
N PHE A 74 -32.30 25.53 -33.47
CA PHE A 74 -32.40 24.13 -33.01
C PHE A 74 -33.79 23.93 -32.36
N TYR A 75 -34.84 24.00 -33.17
CA TYR A 75 -36.19 23.52 -32.82
C TYR A 75 -36.87 23.02 -34.10
N TYR A 76 -36.77 21.72 -34.39
CA TYR A 76 -37.73 20.96 -35.19
C TYR A 76 -37.55 19.46 -34.90
N GLY A 77 -38.63 18.80 -34.46
CA GLY A 77 -38.85 17.37 -34.73
C GLY A 77 -38.92 16.40 -33.54
N LEU A 78 -39.97 16.47 -32.71
CA LEU A 78 -40.56 15.28 -32.06
C LEU A 78 -42.10 15.39 -32.09
N PRO A 79 -42.86 14.32 -32.41
CA PRO A 79 -44.27 14.42 -32.76
C PRO A 79 -45.23 14.31 -31.57
N ILE A 80 -46.21 15.22 -31.57
CA ILE A 80 -47.67 15.03 -31.39
C ILE A 80 -48.15 14.20 -30.18
N TRP A 81 -48.73 14.92 -29.22
CA TRP A 81 -49.66 14.42 -28.21
C TRP A 81 -51.08 14.19 -28.78
N ARG A 82 -51.75 13.12 -28.36
CA ARG A 82 -53.23 13.02 -28.31
C ARG A 82 -53.66 12.78 -26.85
N PRO A 83 -54.79 13.36 -26.37
CA PRO A 83 -55.18 13.33 -24.96
C PRO A 83 -56.23 12.24 -24.69
N PHE A 84 -56.18 11.58 -23.53
CA PHE A 84 -57.36 10.99 -22.88
C PHE A 84 -57.17 10.85 -21.36
N ALA A 85 -58.13 11.42 -20.63
CA ALA A 85 -58.71 11.08 -19.32
C ALA A 85 -57.89 10.39 -18.19
N ASN A 86 -57.96 11.00 -17.00
CA ASN A 86 -57.78 10.41 -15.65
C ASN A 86 -58.77 9.25 -15.38
N PRO A 87 -58.67 8.41 -14.29
CA PRO A 87 -57.95 8.62 -13.01
C PRO A 87 -57.25 7.37 -12.37
N THR A 88 -56.69 7.60 -11.18
CA THR A 88 -56.26 6.66 -10.11
C THR A 88 -54.96 5.88 -10.31
N TYR A 89 -53.95 6.15 -9.46
CA TYR A 89 -53.23 5.14 -8.66
C TYR A 89 -52.32 5.85 -7.64
N SER A 90 -52.45 5.41 -6.39
CA SER A 90 -51.56 5.66 -5.25
C SER A 90 -50.19 4.99 -5.46
N ALA A 91 -49.09 5.66 -5.11
CA ALA A 91 -47.89 5.06 -4.47
C ALA A 91 -46.76 6.10 -4.32
N SER A 92 -46.28 6.24 -3.08
CA SER A 92 -44.89 6.46 -2.68
C SER A 92 -43.90 7.09 -3.68
N LEU A 93 -43.50 8.34 -3.42
CA LEU A 93 -42.26 8.91 -3.94
C LEU A 93 -41.48 9.54 -2.79
N LEU A 94 -40.63 8.74 -2.15
CA LEU A 94 -39.47 9.27 -1.40
C LEU A 94 -38.43 9.76 -2.42
N PRO A 95 -37.74 10.89 -2.19
CA PRO A 95 -36.76 11.42 -3.15
C PRO A 95 -35.58 10.46 -3.33
N SER A 96 -35.20 10.25 -4.59
CA SER A 96 -34.10 9.44 -5.13
C SER A 96 -32.68 9.80 -4.65
N PHE A 97 -32.55 10.55 -3.54
CA PHE A 97 -31.30 10.90 -2.90
C PHE A 97 -30.87 9.86 -1.84
N VAL A 98 -31.82 9.13 -1.25
CA VAL A 98 -31.54 8.06 -0.26
C VAL A 98 -31.03 6.78 -0.94
N GLN A 99 -31.44 6.51 -2.18
CA GLN A 99 -30.96 5.36 -2.95
C GLN A 99 -29.49 5.50 -3.41
N GLY A 100 -28.98 6.73 -3.52
CA GLY A 100 -27.62 7.03 -3.98
C GLY A 100 -26.51 6.77 -2.96
N LEU A 101 -26.84 6.77 -1.66
CA LEU A 101 -25.89 6.46 -0.58
C LEU A 101 -25.77 4.95 -0.31
N ILE A 102 -26.74 4.16 -0.76
CA ILE A 102 -26.76 2.69 -0.60
C ILE A 102 -26.14 1.99 -1.83
N THR A 103 -26.06 2.65 -2.99
CA THR A 103 -25.59 2.05 -4.25
C THR A 103 -24.12 2.30 -4.60
N ALA A 104 -23.41 3.10 -3.80
CA ALA A 104 -21.96 3.30 -3.94
C ALA A 104 -21.13 2.04 -3.65
N ASP A 105 -21.75 0.98 -3.12
CA ASP A 105 -21.09 -0.26 -2.69
C ASP A 105 -21.19 -1.41 -3.72
N SER A 106 -21.53 -1.10 -4.98
CA SER A 106 -21.81 -2.11 -6.03
C SER A 106 -20.60 -2.61 -6.81
N ARG A 107 -19.37 -2.21 -6.44
CA ARG A 107 -18.16 -2.94 -6.84
C ARG A 107 -17.70 -3.87 -5.71
N LYS A 108 -18.59 -4.76 -5.25
CA LYS A 108 -18.14 -5.95 -4.52
C LYS A 108 -17.37 -6.81 -5.49
N THR A 109 -16.05 -6.70 -5.47
CA THR A 109 -15.18 -7.72 -6.07
C THR A 109 -15.54 -9.08 -5.44
N HIS A 110 -15.52 -10.16 -6.22
CA HIS A 110 -15.84 -11.52 -5.73
C HIS A 110 -15.02 -11.96 -4.48
N THR A 111 -13.95 -11.24 -4.16
CA THR A 111 -13.12 -11.42 -2.96
C THR A 111 -13.77 -10.89 -1.67
N SER A 112 -14.60 -9.85 -1.73
CA SER A 112 -15.22 -9.24 -0.53
C SER A 112 -16.20 -10.18 0.19
N THR A 113 -16.82 -11.12 -0.53
CA THR A 113 -17.83 -12.05 0.03
C THR A 113 -17.25 -13.32 0.65
N LYS A 114 -15.94 -13.58 0.48
CA LYS A 114 -15.29 -14.80 1.01
C LYS A 114 -14.94 -14.69 2.49
N PHE A 115 -14.67 -13.48 2.99
CA PHE A 115 -14.17 -13.26 4.35
C PHE A 115 -15.15 -12.49 5.23
N THR A 116 -16.43 -12.60 4.89
CA THR A 116 -17.56 -12.14 5.69
C THR A 116 -18.12 -13.28 6.51
N ILE A 117 -18.79 -12.96 7.60
CA ILE A 117 -19.46 -13.93 8.50
C ILE A 117 -20.56 -14.74 7.79
N GLU A 118 -21.01 -14.27 6.63
CA GLU A 118 -21.91 -15.01 5.74
C GLU A 118 -21.27 -16.30 5.19
N ASN A 119 -19.93 -16.40 5.15
CA ASN A 119 -19.24 -17.60 4.66
C ASN A 119 -19.10 -18.65 5.79
N PRO A 120 -19.76 -19.83 5.67
CA PRO A 120 -19.73 -20.85 6.70
C PRO A 120 -18.33 -21.43 6.96
N ILE A 121 -17.46 -21.47 5.95
CA ILE A 121 -16.09 -21.98 6.09
C ILE A 121 -15.26 -21.03 6.96
N TYR A 122 -15.38 -19.73 6.67
CA TYR A 122 -14.70 -18.68 7.45
C TYR A 122 -15.17 -18.69 8.90
N VAL A 123 -16.49 -18.80 9.14
CA VAL A 123 -17.03 -18.93 10.50
C VAL A 123 -16.54 -20.20 11.20
N SER A 124 -16.46 -21.35 10.51
CA SER A 124 -15.90 -22.56 11.13
C SER A 124 -14.43 -22.41 11.51
N PHE A 125 -13.65 -21.69 10.69
CA PHE A 125 -12.27 -21.37 10.98
C PHE A 125 -12.15 -20.48 12.21
N LEU A 126 -12.92 -19.39 12.29
CA LEU A 126 -12.93 -18.51 13.46
C LEU A 126 -13.32 -19.27 14.75
N LYS A 127 -14.34 -20.13 14.68
CA LYS A 127 -14.73 -20.99 15.81
C LYS A 127 -13.61 -21.91 16.26
N SER A 128 -12.84 -22.48 15.32
CA SER A 128 -11.70 -23.34 15.67
C SER A 128 -10.60 -22.58 16.45
N LEU A 129 -10.39 -21.29 16.15
CA LEU A 129 -9.44 -20.45 16.91
C LEU A 129 -9.94 -20.17 18.33
N VAL A 130 -11.25 -19.95 18.49
CA VAL A 130 -11.88 -19.79 19.80
C VAL A 130 -11.80 -21.09 20.62
N GLU A 131 -12.01 -22.25 19.98
CA GLU A 131 -11.84 -23.55 20.62
C GLU A 131 -10.38 -23.80 21.05
N GLU A 132 -9.40 -23.44 20.21
CA GLU A 132 -7.97 -23.49 20.54
C GLU A 132 -7.65 -22.63 21.77
N TYR A 133 -8.17 -21.40 21.82
CA TYR A 133 -8.02 -20.51 22.97
C TYR A 133 -8.65 -21.05 24.25
N ASN A 134 -9.87 -21.60 24.17
CA ASN A 134 -10.55 -22.17 25.33
C ASN A 134 -9.84 -23.43 25.84
N ALA A 135 -9.33 -24.28 24.94
CA ALA A 135 -8.51 -25.43 25.31
C ALA A 135 -7.21 -25.01 26.00
N ALA A 136 -6.57 -23.94 25.50
CA ALA A 136 -5.38 -23.35 26.10
C ALA A 136 -5.61 -22.84 27.54
N ILE A 137 -6.73 -22.14 27.78
CA ILE A 137 -7.12 -21.70 29.13
C ILE A 137 -7.35 -22.90 30.05
N ASN A 138 -8.14 -23.87 29.61
CA ASN A 138 -8.54 -25.02 30.44
C ASN A 138 -7.36 -25.93 30.81
N ALA A 139 -6.35 -26.02 29.94
CA ALA A 139 -5.19 -26.85 30.17
C ALA A 139 -4.25 -26.29 31.27
N ASN A 140 -4.50 -25.07 31.80
CA ASN A 140 -3.75 -24.43 32.89
C ASN A 140 -2.23 -24.53 32.70
N VAL A 141 -1.79 -24.55 31.45
CA VAL A 141 -0.40 -24.79 31.09
C VAL A 141 0.37 -23.56 31.51
N ASP A 142 1.48 -23.75 32.23
CA ASP A 142 2.48 -22.71 32.41
C ASP A 142 3.09 -22.39 31.04
N TYR A 143 2.39 -21.58 30.24
CA TYR A 143 2.89 -20.92 29.02
C TYR A 143 4.18 -20.15 29.31
N VAL A 144 4.54 -19.97 30.59
CA VAL A 144 5.74 -19.33 31.07
C VAL A 144 7.05 -20.02 30.60
N ALA A 145 7.07 -21.29 30.17
CA ALA A 145 8.35 -21.91 29.76
C ALA A 145 8.74 -21.64 28.28
N ASP A 146 7.78 -21.34 27.40
CA ASP A 146 7.97 -21.41 25.95
C ASP A 146 7.51 -20.12 25.26
N ALA A 147 8.45 -19.38 24.66
CA ALA A 147 8.19 -18.06 24.08
C ALA A 147 7.18 -18.12 22.92
N ASP A 148 7.24 -19.15 22.09
CA ASP A 148 6.39 -19.29 20.89
C ASP A 148 4.94 -19.56 21.30
N LYS A 149 4.74 -20.41 22.32
CA LYS A 149 3.41 -20.69 22.86
C LYS A 149 2.77 -19.47 23.51
N ARG A 150 3.56 -18.61 24.17
CA ARG A 150 3.06 -17.33 24.72
C ARG A 150 2.62 -16.39 23.60
N GLN A 151 3.39 -16.28 22.53
CA GLN A 151 3.04 -15.45 21.39
C GLN A 151 1.73 -15.94 20.74
N ARG A 152 1.60 -17.25 20.51
CA ARG A 152 0.36 -17.85 20.01
C ARG A 152 -0.81 -17.60 20.94
N PHE A 153 -0.64 -17.76 22.24
CA PHE A 153 -1.70 -17.51 23.23
C PHE A 153 -2.18 -16.04 23.21
N ASN A 154 -1.24 -15.09 23.18
CA ASN A 154 -1.57 -13.66 23.09
C ASN A 154 -2.30 -13.32 21.79
N PHE A 155 -1.86 -13.89 20.67
CA PHE A 155 -2.56 -13.77 19.39
C PHE A 155 -4.00 -14.31 19.47
N LEU A 156 -4.17 -15.54 19.96
CA LEU A 156 -5.49 -16.17 20.10
C LEU A 156 -6.42 -15.38 21.02
N LYS A 157 -5.88 -14.77 22.09
CA LYS A 157 -6.63 -13.90 22.99
C LYS A 157 -7.18 -12.67 22.25
N LEU A 158 -6.33 -11.96 21.51
CA LEU A 158 -6.73 -10.77 20.75
C LEU A 158 -7.78 -11.11 19.68
N VAL A 159 -7.55 -12.20 18.94
CA VAL A 159 -8.49 -12.71 17.94
C VAL A 159 -9.83 -13.06 18.59
N THR A 160 -9.84 -13.79 19.70
CA THR A 160 -11.08 -14.21 20.38
C THR A 160 -11.86 -13.01 20.92
N GLN A 161 -11.17 -12.00 21.47
CA GLN A 161 -11.82 -10.76 21.94
C GLN A 161 -12.51 -10.03 20.79
N SER A 162 -11.84 -9.88 19.65
CA SER A 162 -12.39 -9.25 18.46
C SER A 162 -13.58 -10.04 17.88
N ILE A 163 -13.50 -11.38 17.86
CA ILE A 163 -14.62 -12.25 17.45
C ILE A 163 -15.84 -12.06 18.37
N GLN A 164 -15.64 -12.04 19.69
CA GLN A 164 -16.73 -11.85 20.66
C GLN A 164 -17.41 -10.48 20.51
N GLU A 165 -16.63 -9.44 20.29
CA GLU A 165 -17.17 -8.09 20.05
C GLU A 165 -17.98 -8.03 18.76
N LEU A 166 -17.49 -8.67 17.71
CA LEU A 166 -18.16 -8.80 16.43
C LEU A 166 -19.47 -9.60 16.55
N GLU A 167 -19.48 -10.74 17.23
CA GLU A 167 -20.69 -11.54 17.50
C GLU A 167 -21.72 -10.72 18.30
N LYS A 168 -21.29 -9.96 19.30
CA LYS A 168 -22.16 -9.08 20.09
C LYS A 168 -22.81 -8.01 19.22
N LYS A 169 -22.02 -7.29 18.41
CA LYS A 169 -22.53 -6.23 17.51
C LYS A 169 -23.47 -6.77 16.45
N GLN A 170 -23.22 -7.98 15.95
CA GLN A 170 -24.16 -8.65 15.06
C GLN A 170 -25.45 -9.07 15.75
N GLY A 171 -25.36 -9.54 17.00
CA GLY A 171 -26.52 -9.80 17.85
C GLY A 171 -27.40 -8.56 18.01
N GLU A 172 -26.81 -7.41 18.33
CA GLU A 172 -27.51 -6.11 18.43
C GLU A 172 -28.23 -5.75 17.11
N VAL A 173 -27.59 -5.98 15.95
CA VAL A 173 -28.22 -5.77 14.64
C VAL A 173 -29.42 -6.69 14.41
N LEU A 174 -29.30 -7.98 14.75
CA LEU A 174 -30.39 -8.96 14.59
C LEU A 174 -31.57 -8.66 15.52
N GLU A 175 -31.29 -8.28 16.76
CA GLU A 175 -32.29 -7.87 17.74
C GLU A 175 -33.07 -6.65 17.23
N LEU A 176 -32.38 -5.60 16.78
CA LEU A 176 -33.02 -4.41 16.21
C LEU A 176 -33.82 -4.71 14.94
N GLN A 177 -33.32 -5.60 14.07
CA GLN A 177 -34.08 -6.07 12.90
C GLN A 177 -35.36 -6.81 13.28
N SER A 178 -35.34 -7.60 14.36
CA SER A 178 -36.53 -8.29 14.85
C SER A 178 -37.58 -7.33 15.44
N MET A 179 -37.15 -6.19 16.00
CA MET A 179 -38.01 -5.12 16.52
C MET A 179 -38.70 -4.31 15.41
N MET A 180 -38.24 -4.39 14.16
CA MET A 180 -38.85 -3.69 13.01
C MET A 180 -40.26 -4.21 12.65
N ALA A 181 -40.76 -5.23 13.35
CA ALA A 181 -42.09 -5.80 13.19
C ALA A 181 -43.24 -4.88 13.69
N GLU A 182 -42.97 -3.78 14.39
CA GLU A 182 -44.00 -2.87 14.92
C GLU A 182 -44.31 -1.69 13.97
N GLU A 183 -45.58 -1.26 13.88
CA GLU A 183 -46.14 -0.48 12.76
C GLU A 183 -45.80 1.04 12.73
N ASP A 184 -45.07 1.57 13.71
CA ASP A 184 -44.79 3.01 13.80
C ASP A 184 -43.66 3.46 12.84
N LYS A 185 -43.97 4.41 11.96
CA LYS A 185 -43.05 4.96 10.94
C LYS A 185 -41.92 5.78 11.54
N GLU A 186 -42.14 6.47 12.66
CA GLU A 186 -41.07 7.27 13.30
C GLU A 186 -40.07 6.36 14.01
N MET A 187 -40.55 5.30 14.67
CA MET A 187 -39.72 4.26 15.28
C MET A 187 -38.88 3.52 14.24
N LYS A 188 -39.46 3.15 13.08
CA LYS A 188 -38.72 2.50 11.99
C LYS A 188 -37.54 3.33 11.48
N LEU A 189 -37.72 4.64 11.33
CA LEU A 189 -36.65 5.54 10.87
C LEU A 189 -35.50 5.65 11.88
N LEU A 190 -35.78 5.53 13.18
CA LEU A 190 -34.75 5.53 14.22
C LEU A 190 -33.97 4.21 14.21
N VAL A 191 -34.68 3.08 14.16
CA VAL A 191 -34.09 1.74 14.08
C VAL A 191 -33.24 1.57 12.83
N ASP A 192 -33.68 2.06 11.66
CA ASP A 192 -32.90 2.01 10.42
C ASP A 192 -31.58 2.78 10.54
N LYS A 193 -31.58 3.94 11.18
CA LYS A 193 -30.34 4.73 11.41
C LYS A 193 -29.38 3.99 12.33
N GLU A 194 -29.90 3.37 13.38
CA GLU A 194 -29.11 2.61 14.34
C GLU A 194 -28.49 1.36 13.70
N ILE A 195 -29.27 0.62 12.90
CA ILE A 195 -28.77 -0.51 12.11
C ILE A 195 -27.67 -0.07 11.13
N ILE A 196 -27.82 1.08 10.46
CA ILE A 196 -26.77 1.60 9.57
C ILE A 196 -25.48 1.90 10.33
N GLN A 197 -25.60 2.48 11.54
CA GLN A 197 -24.45 2.78 12.38
C GLN A 197 -23.76 1.50 12.87
N LEU A 198 -24.52 0.54 13.40
CA LEU A 198 -24.00 -0.75 13.84
C LEU A 198 -23.37 -1.54 12.70
N LYS A 199 -23.94 -1.52 11.49
CA LYS A 199 -23.33 -2.17 10.32
C LYS A 199 -21.97 -1.55 9.96
N LYS A 200 -21.79 -0.24 10.13
CA LYS A 200 -20.47 0.40 9.94
C LYS A 200 -19.48 -0.04 11.02
N GLU A 201 -19.93 -0.14 12.27
CA GLU A 201 -19.10 -0.64 13.37
C GLU A 201 -18.67 -2.09 13.11
N VAL A 202 -19.60 -2.96 12.69
CA VAL A 202 -19.29 -4.34 12.28
C VAL A 202 -18.24 -4.38 11.17
N GLN A 203 -18.37 -3.54 10.13
CA GLN A 203 -17.38 -3.48 9.05
C GLN A 203 -16.00 -3.01 9.52
N ILE A 204 -15.93 -2.14 10.53
CA ILE A 204 -14.66 -1.70 11.13
C ILE A 204 -14.03 -2.87 11.90
N ILE A 205 -14.81 -3.52 12.76
CA ILE A 205 -14.33 -4.66 13.56
C ILE A 205 -13.92 -5.83 12.65
N GLU A 206 -14.65 -6.10 11.56
CA GLU A 206 -14.27 -7.11 10.56
C GLU A 206 -12.90 -6.81 9.93
N LYS A 207 -12.62 -5.54 9.61
CA LYS A 207 -11.31 -5.13 9.07
C LYS A 207 -10.20 -5.29 10.10
N GLU A 208 -10.45 -4.86 11.33
CA GLU A 208 -9.51 -5.01 12.44
C GLU A 208 -9.23 -6.49 12.74
N LEU A 209 -10.24 -7.35 12.69
CA LEU A 209 -10.09 -8.79 12.85
C LEU A 209 -9.19 -9.38 11.76
N ILE A 210 -9.39 -8.99 10.50
CA ILE A 210 -8.53 -9.42 9.38
C ILE A 210 -7.08 -8.96 9.62
N ASP A 211 -6.88 -7.73 10.10
CA ASP A 211 -5.56 -7.20 10.40
C ASP A 211 -4.86 -7.98 11.53
N ILE A 212 -5.61 -8.34 12.58
CA ILE A 212 -5.09 -9.19 13.67
C ILE A 212 -4.73 -10.58 13.13
N LEU A 213 -5.60 -11.20 12.31
CA LEU A 213 -5.40 -12.55 11.78
C LEU A 213 -4.17 -12.67 10.87
N VAL A 214 -3.96 -11.67 10.01
CA VAL A 214 -2.79 -11.61 9.12
C VAL A 214 -1.52 -11.30 9.92
N GLY A 215 -1.63 -10.46 10.95
CA GLY A 215 -0.51 -10.01 11.76
C GLY A 215 0.42 -9.06 11.01
N GLU A 216 1.48 -8.63 11.69
CA GLU A 216 2.54 -7.81 11.10
C GLU A 216 3.85 -8.61 11.01
N ASP A 217 4.59 -8.41 9.93
CA ASP A 217 5.94 -8.98 9.82
C ASP A 217 6.92 -8.12 10.63
N SER A 218 7.87 -8.76 11.30
CA SER A 218 9.03 -8.14 11.94
C SER A 218 9.79 -7.16 11.04
N ALA A 219 9.74 -7.37 9.71
CA ALA A 219 10.38 -6.50 8.72
C ALA A 219 9.52 -5.30 8.29
N ASP A 220 8.21 -5.29 8.56
CA ASP A 220 7.28 -4.27 8.02
C ASP A 220 7.61 -2.85 8.47
N ASN A 221 8.18 -2.71 9.67
CA ASN A 221 8.58 -1.43 10.26
C ASN A 221 10.03 -1.02 9.97
N LYS A 222 10.74 -1.78 9.13
CA LYS A 222 12.12 -1.46 8.77
C LYS A 222 12.17 -0.44 7.64
N ASP A 223 13.22 0.37 7.69
CA ASP A 223 13.67 1.18 6.57
C ASP A 223 14.11 0.28 5.41
N ILE A 224 14.20 0.84 4.20
CA ILE A 224 14.51 0.06 3.00
C ILE A 224 15.67 0.61 2.21
N VAL A 225 16.29 -0.31 1.48
CA VAL A 225 17.13 -0.02 0.33
C VAL A 225 16.36 -0.46 -0.92
N MET A 226 16.03 0.51 -1.77
CA MET A 226 15.39 0.30 -3.06
C MET A 226 16.43 0.38 -4.17
N GLU A 227 16.50 -0.64 -5.01
CA GLU A 227 17.36 -0.66 -6.20
C GLU A 227 16.51 -0.78 -7.46
N ILE A 228 16.75 0.13 -8.40
CA ILE A 228 16.04 0.22 -9.67
C ILE A 228 17.09 0.04 -10.77
N CYS A 229 16.92 -0.97 -11.62
CA CYS A 229 17.88 -1.32 -12.67
C CYS A 229 17.22 -1.41 -14.04
N ALA A 230 17.86 -0.85 -15.05
CA ALA A 230 17.45 -1.03 -16.44
C ALA A 230 17.50 -2.52 -16.84
N GLY A 231 16.45 -2.98 -17.51
CA GLY A 231 16.32 -4.33 -18.08
C GLY A 231 16.48 -4.33 -19.59
N VAL A 232 15.56 -5.02 -20.28
CA VAL A 232 15.55 -5.12 -21.75
C VAL A 232 15.02 -3.82 -22.34
N GLY A 233 15.71 -3.25 -23.33
CA GLY A 233 15.24 -2.02 -24.01
C GLY A 233 16.33 -0.96 -24.22
N GLY A 234 17.57 -1.22 -23.77
CA GLY A 234 18.71 -0.34 -24.03
C GLY A 234 18.51 1.05 -23.44
N GLN A 235 18.70 2.09 -24.25
CA GLN A 235 18.57 3.49 -23.81
C GLN A 235 17.16 3.82 -23.29
N GLU A 236 16.10 3.24 -23.87
CA GLU A 236 14.74 3.48 -23.40
C GLU A 236 14.49 2.87 -22.01
N ALA A 237 15.05 1.68 -21.74
CA ALA A 237 14.96 1.09 -20.41
C ALA A 237 15.67 1.96 -19.36
N MET A 238 16.77 2.62 -19.74
CA MET A 238 17.50 3.53 -18.85
C MET A 238 16.73 4.84 -18.59
N LEU A 239 16.07 5.39 -19.61
CA LEU A 239 15.19 6.55 -19.43
C LEU A 239 14.01 6.20 -18.50
N PHE A 240 13.38 5.04 -18.71
CA PHE A 240 12.30 4.59 -17.84
C PHE A 240 12.78 4.28 -16.41
N CYS A 241 14.01 3.78 -16.25
CA CYS A 241 14.63 3.58 -14.94
C CYS A 241 14.78 4.91 -14.18
N ALA A 242 15.21 5.97 -14.85
CA ALA A 242 15.31 7.31 -14.27
C ALA A 242 13.93 7.86 -13.86
N GLU A 243 12.91 7.64 -14.68
CA GLU A 243 11.53 8.06 -14.39
C GLU A 243 10.94 7.32 -13.18
N LEU A 244 11.16 6.01 -13.07
CA LEU A 244 10.73 5.24 -11.88
C LEU A 244 11.48 5.67 -10.62
N PHE A 245 12.78 5.94 -10.73
CA PHE A 245 13.55 6.50 -9.62
C PHE A 245 12.95 7.82 -9.12
N LEU A 246 12.62 8.74 -10.03
CA LEU A 246 12.00 10.00 -9.67
C LEU A 246 10.61 9.81 -9.07
N MET A 247 9.82 8.89 -9.61
CA MET A 247 8.49 8.53 -9.10
C MET A 247 8.57 8.06 -7.63
N TYR A 248 9.45 7.11 -7.31
CA TYR A 248 9.58 6.61 -5.94
C TYR A 248 10.20 7.62 -4.98
N ARG A 249 11.15 8.44 -5.45
CA ARG A 249 11.69 9.56 -4.66
C ARG A 249 10.60 10.55 -4.28
N ASN A 250 9.76 10.94 -5.24
CA ASN A 250 8.64 11.86 -4.98
C ASN A 250 7.59 11.21 -4.07
N TYR A 251 7.33 9.92 -4.24
CA TYR A 251 6.42 9.17 -3.38
C TYR A 251 6.89 9.13 -1.93
N ALA A 252 8.20 8.94 -1.71
CA ALA A 252 8.78 9.05 -0.37
C ALA A 252 8.51 10.44 0.24
N HIS A 253 8.71 11.51 -0.53
CA HIS A 253 8.38 12.87 -0.07
C HIS A 253 6.88 13.06 0.19
N PHE A 254 6.00 12.49 -0.63
CA PHE A 254 4.55 12.53 -0.44
C PHE A 254 4.13 11.86 0.87
N LYS A 255 4.75 10.73 1.24
CA LYS A 255 4.50 10.03 2.52
C LYS A 255 5.22 10.67 3.72
N GLY A 256 6.03 11.71 3.50
CA GLY A 256 6.83 12.34 4.55
C GLY A 256 8.06 11.54 4.99
N TRP A 257 8.49 10.56 4.19
CA TRP A 257 9.69 9.77 4.43
C TRP A 257 10.95 10.52 4.02
N THR A 258 12.07 10.15 4.65
CA THR A 258 13.39 10.73 4.35
C THR A 258 14.12 9.86 3.37
N VAL A 259 14.66 10.46 2.30
CA VAL A 259 15.47 9.76 1.30
C VAL A 259 16.95 10.02 1.57
N THR A 260 17.73 8.97 1.76
CA THR A 260 19.19 9.00 1.97
C THR A 260 19.91 8.09 0.96
N GLY A 261 21.25 8.06 1.00
CA GLY A 261 22.04 7.02 0.29
C GLY A 261 21.86 6.96 -1.23
N LEU A 262 21.74 8.11 -1.90
CA LEU A 262 21.52 8.17 -3.35
C LEU A 262 22.78 7.77 -4.13
N SER A 263 22.70 6.68 -4.87
CA SER A 263 23.72 6.25 -5.84
C SER A 263 23.06 6.05 -7.21
N ILE A 264 23.46 6.84 -8.20
CA ILE A 264 22.83 6.85 -9.53
C ILE A 264 23.93 6.71 -10.59
N GLU A 265 23.80 5.70 -11.43
CA GLU A 265 24.65 5.49 -12.60
C GLU A 265 23.96 6.07 -13.84
N GLU A 266 24.27 7.33 -14.16
CA GLU A 266 23.68 8.06 -15.30
C GLU A 266 24.48 7.90 -16.60
N ASN A 267 23.77 8.00 -17.72
CA ASN A 267 24.33 8.08 -19.07
C ASN A 267 24.14 9.49 -19.68
N GLU A 268 24.84 9.76 -20.78
CA GLU A 268 24.84 11.06 -21.49
C GLU A 268 23.45 11.56 -21.93
N ILE A 269 22.48 10.67 -22.13
CA ILE A 269 21.11 11.00 -22.58
C ILE A 269 20.16 11.24 -21.38
N GLY A 270 20.69 11.25 -20.15
CA GLY A 270 19.89 11.42 -18.92
C GLY A 270 19.12 10.16 -18.51
N GLY A 271 19.50 8.99 -19.05
CA GLY A 271 18.98 7.70 -18.62
C GLY A 271 19.84 7.11 -17.51
N THR A 272 19.25 6.31 -16.63
CA THR A 272 19.93 5.67 -15.51
C THR A 272 20.07 4.17 -15.75
N ARG A 273 21.28 3.61 -15.62
CA ARG A 273 21.49 2.16 -15.67
C ARG A 273 21.03 1.50 -14.38
N LYS A 274 21.40 2.11 -13.25
CA LYS A 274 21.12 1.64 -11.91
C LYS A 274 20.96 2.84 -10.97
N ALA A 275 19.90 2.83 -10.17
CA ALA A 275 19.70 3.75 -9.05
C ALA A 275 19.53 2.94 -7.76
N VAL A 276 20.18 3.39 -6.70
CA VAL A 276 19.99 2.89 -5.34
C VAL A 276 19.57 4.07 -4.47
N ILE A 277 18.53 3.86 -3.67
CA ILE A 277 17.91 4.86 -2.83
C ILE A 277 17.60 4.18 -1.49
N GLU A 278 17.97 4.85 -0.40
CA GLU A 278 17.56 4.46 0.95
C GLU A 278 16.37 5.31 1.35
N ILE A 279 15.33 4.68 1.89
CA ILE A 279 14.11 5.38 2.32
C ILE A 279 13.86 5.01 3.78
N ASN A 280 13.89 6.04 4.62
CA ASN A 280 13.73 5.92 6.06
C ASN A 280 12.43 6.57 6.52
N GLY A 281 11.69 5.91 7.40
CA GLY A 281 10.43 6.41 7.92
C GLY A 281 9.53 5.34 8.51
N GLU A 282 8.29 5.70 8.78
CA GLU A 282 7.32 4.79 9.38
C GLU A 282 6.82 3.74 8.37
N SER A 283 7.02 2.47 8.70
CA SER A 283 6.55 1.30 7.96
C SER A 283 6.84 1.33 6.45
N VAL A 284 8.04 1.79 6.06
CA VAL A 284 8.41 1.95 4.65
C VAL A 284 8.40 0.61 3.93
N PHE A 285 9.00 -0.43 4.54
CA PHE A 285 9.03 -1.77 3.94
C PHE A 285 7.64 -2.32 3.73
N LYS A 286 6.74 -2.18 4.72
CA LYS A 286 5.32 -2.55 4.58
C LYS A 286 4.77 -2.01 3.28
N HIS A 287 4.84 -0.69 3.06
CA HIS A 287 4.26 -0.03 1.90
C HIS A 287 4.90 -0.48 0.57
N LEU A 288 6.23 -0.53 0.49
CA LEU A 288 6.94 -0.69 -0.78
C LEU A 288 7.35 -2.13 -1.12
N LYS A 289 7.18 -3.12 -0.23
CA LYS A 289 7.57 -4.52 -0.51
C LYS A 289 6.95 -5.11 -1.77
N TYR A 290 5.74 -4.66 -2.13
CA TYR A 290 5.02 -5.11 -3.32
C TYR A 290 5.46 -4.42 -4.62
N GLU A 291 6.37 -3.46 -4.55
CA GLU A 291 6.98 -2.84 -5.72
C GLU A 291 8.15 -3.68 -6.27
N ALA A 292 8.59 -4.70 -5.55
CA ALA A 292 9.66 -5.58 -6.03
C ALA A 292 9.21 -6.44 -7.23
N GLY A 293 9.93 -6.37 -8.34
CA GLY A 293 9.68 -7.15 -9.54
C GLY A 293 10.04 -6.43 -10.85
N VAL A 294 9.53 -6.95 -11.97
CA VAL A 294 9.77 -6.38 -13.30
C VAL A 294 8.63 -5.43 -13.71
N HIS A 295 8.98 -4.18 -13.99
CA HIS A 295 8.11 -3.13 -14.49
C HIS A 295 8.30 -3.00 -16.00
N ARG A 296 7.21 -3.13 -16.76
CA ARG A 296 7.22 -3.07 -18.23
C ARG A 296 6.64 -1.75 -18.72
N VAL A 297 7.33 -1.06 -19.62
CA VAL A 297 6.81 0.15 -20.29
C VAL A 297 6.53 -0.13 -21.77
N GLN A 298 5.43 0.43 -22.27
CA GLN A 298 5.04 0.43 -23.67
C GLN A 298 4.75 1.86 -24.11
N ARG A 299 5.67 2.44 -24.89
CA ARG A 299 5.55 3.79 -25.45
C ARG A 299 6.42 3.96 -26.68
N VAL A 300 6.26 5.09 -27.37
CA VAL A 300 7.22 5.54 -28.38
C VAL A 300 8.41 6.15 -27.64
N PRO A 301 9.62 5.57 -27.74
CA PRO A 301 10.81 6.10 -27.07
C PRO A 301 11.14 7.51 -27.52
N LYS A 302 11.77 8.29 -26.63
CA LYS A 302 12.32 9.60 -27.00
C LYS A 302 13.44 9.49 -28.05
N THR A 303 14.11 8.34 -28.12
CA THR A 303 15.21 8.06 -29.04
C THR A 303 14.76 7.53 -30.40
N GLU A 304 13.46 7.27 -30.60
CA GLU A 304 12.92 6.62 -31.80
C GLU A 304 12.36 7.65 -32.79
N LYS A 305 12.82 7.63 -34.05
CA LYS A 305 12.40 8.59 -35.09
C LYS A 305 11.15 8.16 -35.86
N ALA A 306 10.89 6.84 -35.95
CA ALA A 306 9.82 6.29 -36.79
C ALA A 306 8.44 6.22 -36.08
N GLY A 307 8.34 6.64 -34.82
CA GLY A 307 7.09 6.58 -34.07
C GLY A 307 6.67 5.16 -33.65
N ARG A 308 7.57 4.18 -33.72
CA ARG A 308 7.28 2.80 -33.35
C ARG A 308 7.19 2.65 -31.83
N ILE A 309 6.21 1.87 -31.38
CA ILE A 309 6.07 1.51 -29.96
C ILE A 309 7.13 0.46 -29.61
N HIS A 310 7.94 0.76 -28.60
CA HIS A 310 8.87 -0.20 -28.04
C HIS A 310 8.34 -0.71 -26.70
N THR A 311 8.73 -1.94 -26.38
CA THR A 311 8.46 -2.56 -25.08
C THR A 311 9.79 -2.76 -24.35
N SER A 312 9.93 -2.04 -23.24
CA SER A 312 11.13 -2.06 -22.40
C SER A 312 10.80 -2.52 -20.98
N THR A 313 11.79 -2.97 -20.22
CA THR A 313 11.64 -3.44 -18.84
C THR A 313 12.64 -2.76 -17.91
N VAL A 314 12.24 -2.58 -16.66
CA VAL A 314 13.05 -2.14 -15.52
C VAL A 314 12.76 -3.08 -14.37
N THR A 315 13.75 -3.39 -13.55
CA THR A 315 13.56 -4.21 -12.35
C THR A 315 13.72 -3.37 -11.10
N VAL A 316 12.79 -3.53 -10.16
CA VAL A 316 12.82 -2.90 -8.85
C VAL A 316 13.05 -4.00 -7.81
N SER A 317 13.97 -3.76 -6.88
CA SER A 317 14.20 -4.61 -5.71
C SER A 317 14.03 -3.75 -4.47
N VAL A 318 13.33 -4.31 -3.47
CA VAL A 318 13.04 -3.64 -2.20
C VAL A 318 13.50 -4.56 -1.08
N LEU A 319 14.52 -4.13 -0.35
CA LEU A 319 15.16 -4.92 0.70
C LEU A 319 15.10 -4.13 2.01
N PRO A 320 14.77 -4.77 3.14
CA PRO A 320 14.83 -4.10 4.43
C PRO A 320 16.29 -3.81 4.79
N GLN A 321 16.53 -2.67 5.43
CA GLN A 321 17.86 -2.30 5.92
C GLN A 321 18.31 -3.26 7.02
N PRO A 322 19.57 -3.73 7.01
CA PRO A 322 20.08 -4.59 8.06
C PRO A 322 20.13 -3.85 9.41
N SER A 323 19.77 -4.56 10.47
CA SER A 323 20.02 -4.13 11.84
C SER A 323 21.50 -4.30 12.16
N GLU A 324 22.06 -3.40 12.98
CA GLU A 324 23.41 -3.59 13.50
C GLU A 324 23.49 -4.87 14.34
N VAL A 325 24.39 -5.78 13.96
CA VAL A 325 24.64 -7.01 14.70
C VAL A 325 25.69 -6.73 15.76
N ASP A 326 25.29 -6.67 17.03
CA ASP A 326 26.25 -6.76 18.13
C ASP A 326 26.39 -8.21 18.58
N ILE A 327 27.63 -8.64 18.75
CA ILE A 327 27.97 -10.00 19.17
C ILE A 327 28.43 -9.91 20.62
N ASP A 328 27.55 -10.34 21.51
CA ASP A 328 27.90 -10.62 22.89
C ASP A 328 28.31 -12.09 23.02
N ILE A 329 29.52 -12.33 23.55
CA ILE A 329 30.08 -13.67 23.65
C ILE A 329 30.10 -14.06 25.13
N GLN A 330 29.32 -15.08 25.48
CA GLN A 330 29.25 -15.53 26.86
C GLN A 330 30.51 -16.34 27.22
N PRO A 331 31.14 -16.12 28.39
CA PRO A 331 32.34 -16.85 28.79
C PRO A 331 32.17 -18.38 28.82
N ASN A 332 30.95 -18.85 29.08
CA ASN A 332 30.61 -20.28 29.15
C ASN A 332 30.64 -20.99 27.79
N GLU A 333 30.63 -20.23 26.69
CA GLU A 333 30.64 -20.74 25.32
C GLU A 333 32.08 -20.88 24.76
N LEU A 334 33.08 -20.52 25.56
CA LEU A 334 34.47 -20.48 25.15
C LEU A 334 35.28 -21.58 25.80
N ARG A 335 35.97 -22.36 24.99
CA ARG A 335 37.04 -23.26 25.44
C ARG A 335 38.39 -22.62 25.15
N ILE A 336 39.13 -22.33 26.22
CA ILE A 336 40.44 -21.68 26.16
C ILE A 336 41.52 -22.72 26.45
N GLU A 337 42.41 -22.91 25.49
CA GLU A 337 43.55 -23.82 25.58
C GLU A 337 44.85 -23.02 25.51
N THR A 338 45.82 -23.40 26.36
CA THR A 338 47.14 -22.77 26.41
C THR A 338 48.20 -23.77 25.98
N PHE A 339 49.15 -23.34 25.15
CA PHE A 339 50.20 -24.21 24.62
C PHE A 339 51.51 -23.43 24.41
N ARG A 340 52.59 -24.16 24.10
CA ARG A 340 53.91 -23.57 23.86
C ARG A 340 53.99 -22.92 22.49
N CYS A 341 54.60 -21.74 22.42
CA CYS A 341 54.88 -21.08 21.15
C CYS A 341 55.85 -21.93 20.32
N SER A 342 55.62 -21.99 19.01
CA SER A 342 56.54 -22.60 18.04
C SER A 342 57.19 -21.49 17.20
N GLY A 343 58.52 -21.44 17.15
CA GLY A 343 59.28 -20.43 16.40
C GLY A 343 60.70 -20.19 16.93
N PRO A 344 61.50 -19.33 16.27
CA PRO A 344 62.85 -18.97 16.72
C PRO A 344 62.77 -18.27 18.08
N GLY A 345 63.23 -18.95 19.12
CA GLY A 345 63.11 -18.49 20.50
C GLY A 345 64.13 -19.16 21.42
N GLY A 346 64.57 -18.43 22.45
CA GLY A 346 65.45 -18.96 23.48
C GLY A 346 64.72 -19.86 24.48
N GLN A 347 65.35 -20.12 25.63
CA GLN A 347 64.80 -20.99 26.68
C GLN A 347 63.36 -20.63 27.13
N HIS A 348 63.00 -19.35 27.07
CA HIS A 348 61.66 -18.85 27.41
C HIS A 348 60.56 -19.44 26.50
N VAL A 349 60.84 -19.62 25.20
CA VAL A 349 59.85 -20.18 24.25
C VAL A 349 59.64 -21.68 24.48
N ASN A 350 60.67 -22.39 24.95
CA ASN A 350 60.62 -23.84 25.20
C ASN A 350 59.96 -24.21 26.53
N LYS A 351 59.95 -23.30 27.52
CA LYS A 351 59.47 -23.56 28.89
C LYS A 351 58.13 -22.90 29.22
N THR A 352 57.78 -21.79 28.57
CA THR A 352 56.61 -20.99 28.94
C THR A 352 55.43 -21.21 27.99
N ASP A 353 54.26 -21.53 28.54
CA ASP A 353 53.01 -21.74 27.79
C ASP A 353 52.30 -20.41 27.50
N SER A 354 52.91 -19.57 26.67
CA SER A 354 52.41 -18.22 26.37
C SER A 354 51.38 -18.16 25.23
N ALA A 355 51.26 -19.19 24.39
CA ALA A 355 50.30 -19.20 23.27
C ALA A 355 48.90 -19.58 23.75
N VAL A 356 47.88 -18.92 23.18
CA VAL A 356 46.47 -19.12 23.55
C VAL A 356 45.65 -19.46 22.31
N ARG A 357 44.83 -20.49 22.41
CA ARG A 357 43.79 -20.87 21.44
C ARG A 357 42.44 -20.77 22.13
N ILE A 358 41.49 -20.10 21.47
CA ILE A 358 40.12 -19.96 21.93
C ILE A 358 39.22 -20.61 20.88
N ILE A 359 38.31 -21.46 21.33
CA ILE A 359 37.32 -22.17 20.52
C ILE A 359 35.94 -21.72 20.99
N HIS A 360 35.13 -21.18 20.08
CA HIS A 360 33.73 -20.90 20.34
C HIS A 360 32.91 -22.17 20.12
N LEU A 361 32.44 -22.79 21.21
CA LEU A 361 31.79 -24.11 21.21
C LEU A 361 30.55 -24.17 20.28
N PRO A 362 29.64 -23.17 20.26
CA PRO A 362 28.44 -23.23 19.41
C PRO A 362 28.76 -23.22 17.91
N THR A 363 29.73 -22.41 17.48
CA THR A 363 30.07 -22.25 16.05
C THR A 363 31.23 -23.12 15.58
N GLY A 364 32.02 -23.68 16.50
CA GLY A 364 33.29 -24.34 16.20
C GLY A 364 34.42 -23.40 15.74
N THR A 365 34.22 -22.07 15.73
CA THR A 365 35.22 -21.10 15.26
C THR A 365 36.43 -21.07 16.19
N VAL A 366 37.62 -21.22 15.60
CA VAL A 366 38.89 -21.22 16.34
C VAL A 366 39.70 -19.95 16.06
N SER A 367 40.22 -19.34 17.12
CA SER A 367 41.14 -18.21 17.07
C SER A 367 42.36 -18.49 17.93
N GLU A 368 43.56 -18.30 17.38
CA GLU A 368 44.82 -18.50 18.12
C GLU A 368 45.72 -17.28 18.00
N CYS A 369 46.46 -16.99 19.08
CA CYS A 369 47.42 -15.89 19.13
C CYS A 369 48.70 -16.30 19.88
N ARG A 370 49.85 -15.93 19.31
CA ARG A 370 51.20 -16.25 19.81
C ARG A 370 52.19 -15.08 19.67
N GLN A 371 51.70 -13.87 19.42
CA GLN A 371 52.55 -12.73 19.04
C GLN A 371 53.31 -12.15 20.24
N GLU A 372 52.65 -12.03 21.39
CA GLU A 372 53.21 -11.42 22.59
C GLU A 372 53.87 -12.46 23.49
N ARG A 373 54.82 -12.03 24.33
CA ARG A 373 55.39 -12.89 25.37
C ARG A 373 54.42 -13.17 26.53
N SER A 374 53.41 -12.30 26.70
CA SER A 374 52.41 -12.41 27.77
C SER A 374 51.18 -13.18 27.30
N GLN A 375 50.81 -14.19 28.09
CA GLN A 375 49.60 -14.99 27.87
C GLN A 375 48.33 -14.14 27.89
N ILE A 376 48.22 -13.16 28.78
CA ILE A 376 47.04 -12.30 28.93
C ILE A 376 46.82 -11.47 27.66
N LYS A 377 47.90 -10.85 27.14
CA LYS A 377 47.85 -10.09 25.89
C LYS A 377 47.48 -10.97 24.69
N ASN A 378 48.01 -12.20 24.63
CA ASN A 378 47.64 -13.16 23.60
C ASN A 378 46.16 -13.59 23.73
N LYS A 379 45.65 -13.78 24.94
CA LYS A 379 44.23 -14.10 25.18
C LYS A 379 43.32 -12.95 24.72
N GLU A 380 43.62 -11.71 25.08
CA GLU A 380 42.86 -10.54 24.63
C GLU A 380 42.85 -10.40 23.11
N THR A 381 44.01 -10.60 22.47
CA THR A 381 44.13 -10.52 21.02
C THR A 381 43.40 -11.68 20.33
N ALA A 382 43.51 -12.90 20.85
CA ALA A 382 42.78 -14.05 20.35
C ALA A 382 41.26 -13.85 20.48
N MET A 383 40.79 -13.24 21.57
CA MET A 383 39.38 -12.92 21.80
C MET A 383 38.88 -11.85 20.82
N LYS A 384 39.65 -10.78 20.58
CA LYS A 384 39.34 -9.77 19.57
C LYS A 384 39.25 -10.40 18.17
N ASN A 385 40.22 -11.23 17.80
CA ASN A 385 40.21 -11.95 16.53
C ASN A 385 39.03 -12.91 16.41
N LEU A 386 38.61 -13.55 17.51
CA LEU A 386 37.43 -14.40 17.54
C LEU A 386 36.16 -13.58 17.27
N LYS A 387 35.98 -12.44 17.96
CA LYS A 387 34.83 -11.54 17.73
C LYS A 387 34.80 -11.05 16.27
N ILE A 388 35.94 -10.68 15.70
CA ILE A 388 36.04 -10.29 14.28
C ILE A 388 35.62 -11.43 13.35
N LYS A 389 36.12 -12.66 13.56
CA LYS A 389 35.76 -13.82 12.72
C LYS A 389 34.26 -14.15 12.82
N LEU A 390 33.69 -14.13 14.02
CA LEU A 390 32.27 -14.37 14.23
C LEU A 390 31.42 -13.29 13.55
N TYR A 391 31.83 -12.02 13.68
CA TYR A 391 31.18 -10.89 13.01
C TYR A 391 31.19 -11.03 11.49
N GLN A 392 32.35 -11.36 10.91
CA GLN A 392 32.46 -11.62 9.48
C GLN A 392 31.57 -12.78 9.04
N ALA A 393 31.53 -13.88 9.79
CA ALA A 393 30.69 -15.02 9.46
C ALA A 393 29.19 -14.67 9.43
N ILE A 394 28.71 -13.92 10.42
CA ILE A 394 27.30 -13.47 10.46
C ILE A 394 27.00 -12.52 9.30
N LEU A 395 27.85 -11.52 9.07
CA LEU A 395 27.69 -10.60 7.94
C LEU A 395 27.66 -11.33 6.60
N GLU A 396 28.56 -12.29 6.38
CA GLU A 396 28.57 -13.09 5.15
C GLU A 396 27.29 -13.90 4.98
N GLU A 397 26.75 -14.45 6.06
CA GLU A 397 25.49 -15.21 6.02
C GLU A 397 24.30 -14.29 5.69
N GLU A 398 24.22 -13.13 6.33
CA GLU A 398 23.18 -12.13 6.05
C GLU A 398 23.28 -11.59 4.62
N ASP A 399 24.50 -11.32 4.13
CA ASP A 399 24.73 -10.89 2.77
C ASP A 399 24.32 -11.96 1.76
N LYS A 400 24.61 -13.24 2.03
CA LYS A 400 24.15 -14.36 1.20
C LYS A 400 22.62 -14.42 1.14
N LYS A 401 21.95 -14.31 2.29
CA LYS A 401 20.47 -14.27 2.36
C LYS A 401 19.93 -13.08 1.57
N ARG A 402 20.48 -11.89 1.76
CA ARG A 402 20.08 -10.66 1.06
C ARG A 402 20.27 -10.78 -0.45
N GLN A 403 21.41 -11.31 -0.89
CA GLN A 403 21.69 -11.53 -2.31
C GLN A 403 20.74 -12.58 -2.92
N ALA A 404 20.39 -13.62 -2.19
CA ALA A 404 19.42 -14.62 -2.64
C ALA A 404 18.03 -13.98 -2.83
N THR A 405 17.53 -13.24 -1.82
CA THR A 405 16.26 -12.51 -1.90
C THR A 405 16.24 -11.51 -3.06
N ARG A 406 17.32 -10.74 -3.22
CA ARG A 406 17.48 -9.80 -4.32
C ARG A 406 17.42 -10.48 -5.69
N LYS A 407 18.10 -11.62 -5.86
CA LYS A 407 18.08 -12.40 -7.10
C LYS A 407 16.67 -12.91 -7.42
N LEU A 408 15.91 -13.34 -6.41
CA LEU A 408 14.52 -13.77 -6.57
C LEU A 408 13.62 -12.62 -7.02
N GLN A 409 13.76 -11.42 -6.44
CA GLN A 409 12.98 -10.25 -6.82
C GLN A 409 13.28 -9.75 -8.25
N ILE A 410 14.56 -9.78 -8.65
CA ILE A 410 14.99 -9.29 -9.99
C ILE A 410 14.60 -10.29 -11.09
N GLY A 411 14.65 -11.60 -10.82
CA GLY A 411 14.38 -12.64 -11.79
C GLY A 411 15.31 -12.58 -13.02
N SER A 412 14.78 -12.92 -14.19
CA SER A 412 15.51 -12.89 -15.47
C SER A 412 15.57 -11.51 -16.12
N LYS A 413 14.90 -10.49 -15.53
CA LYS A 413 14.67 -9.16 -16.13
C LYS A 413 13.86 -9.18 -17.44
N GLY A 414 13.31 -10.35 -17.78
CA GLY A 414 12.61 -10.62 -19.04
C GLY A 414 11.22 -9.98 -19.12
N ARG A 415 10.67 -9.94 -20.33
CA ARG A 415 9.34 -9.35 -20.60
C ARG A 415 8.16 -10.18 -20.05
N SER A 416 8.38 -11.47 -19.76
CA SER A 416 7.38 -12.42 -19.27
C SER A 416 7.07 -12.23 -17.79
N GLU A 417 8.07 -11.93 -16.97
CA GLU A 417 8.02 -11.84 -15.50
C GLU A 417 7.49 -10.49 -14.98
N LYS A 418 6.76 -9.76 -15.82
CA LYS A 418 6.23 -8.43 -15.49
C LYS A 418 5.21 -8.53 -14.34
N ILE A 419 5.40 -7.70 -13.32
CA ILE A 419 4.38 -7.46 -12.30
C ILE A 419 3.46 -6.32 -12.73
N ARG A 420 3.98 -5.32 -13.44
CA ARG A 420 3.22 -4.14 -13.87
C ARG A 420 3.51 -3.75 -15.30
N THR A 421 2.51 -3.26 -16.01
CA THR A 421 2.67 -2.66 -17.35
C THR A 421 2.18 -1.22 -17.36
N TYR A 422 3.05 -0.31 -17.82
CA TYR A 422 2.79 1.11 -18.05
C TYR A 422 2.58 1.32 -19.56
N ASN A 423 1.33 1.50 -19.97
CA ASN A 423 0.97 1.72 -21.37
C ASN A 423 0.62 3.19 -21.59
N PHE A 424 1.56 3.95 -22.17
CA PHE A 424 1.39 5.39 -22.39
C PHE A 424 0.42 5.73 -23.52
N GLN A 425 0.19 4.83 -24.48
CA GLN A 425 -0.77 5.10 -25.56
C GLN A 425 -2.21 4.99 -25.11
N GLN A 426 -2.47 4.08 -24.18
CA GLN A 426 -3.80 3.83 -23.62
C GLN A 426 -4.00 4.53 -22.28
N ASP A 427 -3.03 5.34 -21.83
CA ASP A 427 -3.01 6.00 -20.51
C ASP A 427 -3.39 5.05 -19.37
N ARG A 428 -2.81 3.84 -19.39
CA ARG A 428 -3.21 2.74 -18.50
C ARG A 428 -2.02 2.08 -17.82
N ILE A 429 -2.17 1.84 -16.53
CA ILE A 429 -1.25 1.06 -15.72
C ILE A 429 -1.98 -0.18 -15.24
N THR A 430 -1.44 -1.36 -15.54
CA THR A 430 -2.05 -2.64 -15.15
C THR A 430 -1.09 -3.37 -14.22
N ASP A 431 -1.52 -3.69 -13.00
CA ASP A 431 -0.83 -4.65 -12.15
C ASP A 431 -1.36 -6.06 -12.45
N HIS A 432 -0.48 -6.96 -12.88
CA HIS A 432 -0.86 -8.29 -13.36
C HIS A 432 -1.20 -9.26 -12.22
N ARG A 433 -0.86 -8.91 -10.97
CA ARG A 433 -1.13 -9.72 -9.78
C ARG A 433 -2.57 -9.57 -9.33
N SER A 434 -2.99 -8.33 -9.07
CA SER A 434 -4.38 -8.01 -8.70
C SER A 434 -5.31 -7.94 -9.91
N LYS A 435 -4.76 -7.80 -11.13
CA LYS A 435 -5.49 -7.55 -12.39
C LYS A 435 -6.28 -6.24 -12.37
N GLU A 436 -5.82 -5.27 -11.58
CA GLU A 436 -6.40 -3.95 -11.50
C GLU A 436 -5.75 -2.99 -12.50
N ASP A 437 -6.59 -2.15 -13.09
CA ASP A 437 -6.21 -1.12 -14.04
C ASP A 437 -6.37 0.26 -13.41
N PHE A 438 -5.32 1.07 -13.52
CA PHE A 438 -5.26 2.46 -13.10
C PHE A 438 -5.11 3.35 -14.33
N SER A 439 -5.64 4.57 -14.25
CA SER A 439 -5.61 5.58 -15.33
C SER A 439 -4.82 6.81 -14.89
N ASN A 440 -4.65 7.80 -15.78
CA ASN A 440 -3.91 9.03 -15.52
C ASN A 440 -2.42 8.75 -15.24
N LEU A 441 -1.77 8.08 -16.20
CA LEU A 441 -0.39 7.64 -16.10
C LEU A 441 0.60 8.80 -15.89
N PRO A 442 0.48 9.97 -16.55
CA PRO A 442 1.40 11.08 -16.31
C PRO A 442 1.43 11.54 -14.84
N ASP A 443 0.27 11.63 -14.19
CA ASP A 443 0.17 12.02 -12.78
C ASP A 443 0.63 10.90 -11.85
N PHE A 444 0.30 9.65 -12.18
CA PHE A 444 0.80 8.49 -11.44
C PHE A 444 2.33 8.45 -11.37
N MET A 445 3.00 8.75 -12.49
CA MET A 445 4.46 8.80 -12.58
C MET A 445 5.10 9.94 -11.77
N LEU A 446 4.31 10.93 -11.32
CA LEU A 446 4.82 11.97 -10.40
C LEU A 446 4.99 11.46 -8.97
N GLY A 447 4.43 10.29 -8.62
CA GLY A 447 4.57 9.69 -7.28
C GLY A 447 3.68 10.33 -6.22
N GLY A 448 2.43 10.64 -6.57
CA GLY A 448 1.43 11.23 -5.65
C GLY A 448 0.36 10.24 -5.19
N GLN A 449 -0.86 10.75 -5.01
CA GLN A 449 -2.01 9.97 -4.52
C GLN A 449 -2.32 8.73 -5.38
N GLY A 450 -2.21 8.83 -6.71
CA GLY A 450 -2.50 7.68 -7.58
C GLY A 450 -1.60 6.46 -7.34
N LEU A 451 -0.35 6.67 -6.92
CA LEU A 451 0.55 5.58 -6.52
C LEU A 451 0.20 5.06 -5.12
N ASP A 452 -0.18 5.93 -4.18
CA ASP A 452 -0.62 5.53 -2.84
C ASP A 452 -1.88 4.65 -2.90
N ASP A 453 -2.86 5.03 -3.72
CA ASP A 453 -4.10 4.27 -3.93
C ASP A 453 -3.80 2.86 -4.48
N LEU A 454 -2.85 2.75 -5.42
CA LEU A 454 -2.39 1.46 -5.95
C LEU A 454 -1.71 0.62 -4.86
N VAL A 455 -0.80 1.24 -4.10
CA VAL A 455 -0.08 0.55 -3.02
C VAL A 455 -1.09 0.02 -1.99
N LEU A 456 -2.03 0.85 -1.53
CA LEU A 456 -3.08 0.44 -0.58
C LEU A 456 -3.95 -0.69 -1.13
N SER A 457 -4.31 -0.64 -2.41
CA SER A 457 -5.08 -1.72 -3.05
C SER A 457 -4.30 -3.04 -3.07
N LEU A 458 -3.01 -3.00 -3.42
CA LEU A 458 -2.14 -4.19 -3.40
C LEU A 458 -1.96 -4.76 -1.99
N HIS A 459 -1.84 -3.90 -0.99
CA HIS A 459 -1.83 -4.30 0.42
C HIS A 459 -3.07 -5.07 0.81
N GLN A 460 -4.24 -4.54 0.46
CA GLN A 460 -5.51 -5.20 0.74
C GLN A 460 -5.62 -6.53 -0.02
N PHE A 461 -5.20 -6.56 -1.29
CA PHE A 461 -5.20 -7.77 -2.10
C PHE A 461 -4.33 -8.88 -1.49
N GLU A 462 -3.11 -8.56 -1.07
CA GLU A 462 -2.21 -9.55 -0.47
C GLU A 462 -2.74 -10.09 0.86
N LYS A 463 -3.28 -9.21 1.72
CA LYS A 463 -3.91 -9.62 2.98
C LYS A 463 -5.01 -10.66 2.74
N LEU A 464 -5.83 -10.43 1.72
CA LEU A 464 -6.90 -11.35 1.33
C LEU A 464 -6.35 -12.66 0.77
N GLN A 465 -5.27 -12.63 -0.02
CA GLN A 465 -4.62 -13.85 -0.51
C GLN A 465 -4.02 -14.69 0.62
N LEU A 466 -3.37 -14.05 1.60
CA LEU A 466 -2.83 -14.75 2.75
C LEU A 466 -3.95 -15.42 3.55
N LEU A 467 -5.05 -14.69 3.79
CA LEU A 467 -6.21 -15.23 4.49
C LEU A 467 -6.86 -16.39 3.72
N GLU A 468 -6.89 -16.32 2.38
CA GLU A 468 -7.33 -17.44 1.53
C GLU A 468 -6.46 -18.67 1.73
N SER A 469 -5.12 -18.50 1.72
CA SER A 469 -4.19 -19.61 1.93
C SER A 469 -4.34 -20.25 3.32
N MET A 470 -4.65 -19.46 4.35
CA MET A 470 -4.94 -19.96 5.69
C MET A 470 -6.22 -20.81 5.69
N LEU A 471 -7.29 -20.33 5.04
CA LEU A 471 -8.54 -21.10 4.92
C LEU A 471 -8.35 -22.39 4.13
N ASP A 472 -7.59 -22.37 3.04
CA ASP A 472 -7.29 -23.56 2.25
C ASP A 472 -6.52 -24.59 3.10
N SER A 473 -5.53 -24.16 3.87
CA SER A 473 -4.80 -25.05 4.78
C SER A 473 -5.73 -25.70 5.82
N TYR A 474 -6.60 -24.91 6.44
CA TYR A 474 -7.61 -25.39 7.39
C TYR A 474 -8.58 -26.40 6.77
N THR A 475 -9.08 -26.14 5.56
CA THR A 475 -9.98 -27.09 4.88
C THR A 475 -9.27 -28.41 4.53
N THR A 476 -7.99 -28.36 4.14
CA THR A 476 -7.18 -29.57 3.95
C THR A 476 -6.96 -30.35 5.25
N GLU A 477 -6.83 -29.70 6.39
CA GLU A 477 -6.72 -30.38 7.69
C GLU A 477 -8.03 -31.05 8.12
N ILE A 478 -9.18 -30.38 7.93
CA ILE A 478 -10.49 -30.98 8.20
C ILE A 478 -10.73 -32.22 7.33
N SER A 479 -10.38 -32.15 6.04
CA SER A 479 -10.55 -33.29 5.14
C SER A 479 -9.67 -34.49 5.53
N ARG A 480 -8.42 -34.25 5.98
CA ARG A 480 -7.52 -35.29 6.50
C ARG A 480 -8.03 -35.94 7.79
N THR A 481 -8.54 -35.15 8.73
CA THR A 481 -9.05 -35.68 10.01
C THR A 481 -10.33 -36.50 9.83
N LYS A 482 -11.16 -36.18 8.82
CA LYS A 482 -12.34 -36.97 8.45
C LYS A 482 -11.98 -38.32 7.82
N THR A 483 -10.94 -38.40 6.99
CA THR A 483 -10.50 -39.68 6.41
C THR A 483 -9.86 -40.60 7.44
N THR A 484 -9.14 -40.07 8.44
CA THR A 484 -8.54 -40.89 9.52
C THR A 484 -9.54 -41.39 10.58
N LYS A 485 -10.73 -40.79 10.70
CA LYS A 485 -11.80 -41.26 11.60
C LYS A 485 -12.80 -42.20 10.92
N GLY A 486 -12.70 -42.35 9.59
CA GLY A 486 -13.56 -43.23 8.78
C GLY A 486 -12.90 -44.57 8.38
N SER A 487 -11.66 -44.80 8.82
CA SER A 487 -10.93 -46.07 8.79
C SER A 487 -10.79 -46.61 10.20
#